data_AF-A0A328BLZ7-F1
#
_entry.id   AF-A0A328BLZ7-F1
#
_cell.length_a   1.000
_cell.length_b   1.000
_cell.length_c   1.000
_cell.angle_alpha   90.00
_cell.angle_beta   90.00
_cell.angle_gamma   90.00
#
_symmetry.space_group_name_H-M   'P 1'
#
loop_
_entity.id
_entity.type
_entity.pdbx_description
1 polymer ?
#
loop_
_entity_poly.entity_id
_entity_poly.type
_entity_poly.pdbx_seq_one_letter_code
_entity_poly.pdbx_strand_id
1 'polypeptide(L)'
;MSAEAAITPDPDVAMLARLAALDMSAAEHAHGRLMAAADAQEINDLGRTYERFARSLRRTLALKAKLAHDAALAAERRARAAREDFDDEADDPTDARVGELQDAVGRITHAHGVTDGPALERLHERLDTELWDWAERDDFAGADLDAQVRWLCGRLGLPAELAAAWRDLPQPDAAPPPWADDAPAPADDRDTAPAAPPALPAPTARPEGSRWHDPLPSHWDTG
;
A
#
# COMPACT_ATOMS: atom_id res chain seq x y z
N MET A 1 20.80 4.01 -0.47
CA MET A 1 20.38 5.42 -0.54
C MET A 1 18.95 5.44 -1.04
N SER A 2 17.99 5.27 -0.12
CA SER A 2 16.57 5.25 -0.48
C SER A 2 16.12 6.66 -0.82
N ALA A 3 15.46 6.79 -1.97
CA ALA A 3 14.92 8.05 -2.45
C ALA A 3 13.84 8.53 -1.45
N GLU A 4 14.15 9.62 -0.77
CA GLU A 4 13.22 10.40 0.02
C GLU A 4 12.19 10.97 -0.94
N ALA A 5 11.05 10.29 -1.07
CA ALA A 5 9.92 10.74 -1.87
C ALA A 5 9.45 12.07 -1.27
N ALA A 6 9.88 13.17 -1.90
CA ALA A 6 9.44 14.51 -1.55
C ALA A 6 7.91 14.53 -1.64
N ILE A 7 7.24 14.53 -0.49
CA ILE A 7 5.80 14.72 -0.40
C ILE A 7 5.56 16.16 -0.87
N THR A 8 5.24 16.31 -2.14
CA THR A 8 4.84 17.60 -2.70
C THR A 8 3.60 18.05 -1.94
N PRO A 9 3.63 19.21 -1.26
CA PRO A 9 2.47 19.68 -0.52
C PRO A 9 1.29 19.87 -1.49
N ASP A 10 0.10 19.56 -1.01
CA ASP A 10 -1.15 19.74 -1.74
C ASP A 10 -1.18 21.15 -2.39
N PRO A 11 -1.36 21.25 -3.72
CA PRO A 11 -1.34 22.53 -4.44
C PRO A 11 -2.33 23.55 -3.86
N ASP A 12 -3.47 23.10 -3.33
CA ASP A 12 -4.47 23.98 -2.74
C ASP A 12 -4.00 24.57 -1.41
N VAL A 13 -3.28 23.78 -0.59
CA VAL A 13 -2.68 24.24 0.67
C VAL A 13 -1.56 25.25 0.40
N ALA A 14 -0.76 25.04 -0.66
CA ALA A 14 0.25 25.99 -1.11
C ALA A 14 -0.38 27.31 -1.59
N MET A 15 -1.48 27.24 -2.34
CA MET A 15 -2.24 28.41 -2.77
C MET A 15 -2.82 29.20 -1.58
N LEU A 16 -3.40 28.51 -0.59
CA LEU A 16 -3.90 29.15 0.64
C LEU A 16 -2.76 29.79 1.45
N ALA A 17 -1.58 29.18 1.49
CA ALA A 17 -0.41 29.77 2.14
C ALA A 17 0.03 31.06 1.45
N ARG A 18 0.06 31.07 0.12
CA ARG A 18 0.37 32.26 -0.67
C ARG A 18 -0.68 33.35 -0.46
N LEU A 19 -1.97 33.00 -0.46
CA LEU A 19 -3.05 33.94 -0.20
C LEU A 19 -2.95 34.57 1.20
N ALA A 20 -2.66 33.77 2.23
CA ALA A 20 -2.46 34.28 3.58
C ALA A 20 -1.29 35.29 3.66
N ALA A 21 -0.20 35.05 2.92
CA ALA A 21 0.92 35.99 2.86
C ALA A 21 0.54 37.31 2.17
N LEU A 22 -0.25 37.25 1.09
CA LEU A 22 -0.77 38.44 0.41
C LEU A 22 -1.73 39.24 1.32
N ASP A 23 -2.66 38.56 1.99
CA ASP A 23 -3.62 39.19 2.92
C ASP A 23 -2.90 39.82 4.12
N MET A 24 -1.84 39.19 4.64
CA MET A 24 -1.00 39.75 5.70
C MET A 24 -0.30 41.03 5.24
N SER A 25 0.35 41.00 4.07
CA SER A 25 1.04 42.16 3.52
C SER A 25 0.06 43.33 3.26
N ALA A 26 -1.14 43.04 2.75
CA ALA A 26 -2.18 44.04 2.56
C ALA A 26 -2.69 44.61 3.89
N ALA A 27 -2.87 43.77 4.92
CA ALA A 27 -3.27 44.20 6.25
C ALA A 27 -2.21 45.09 6.92
N GLU A 28 -0.93 44.71 6.83
CA GLU A 28 0.20 45.50 7.33
C GLU A 28 0.27 46.87 6.64
N HIS A 29 0.12 46.90 5.32
CA HIS A 29 0.12 48.15 4.56
C HIS A 29 -1.05 49.06 4.95
N ALA A 30 -2.27 48.52 5.02
CA ALA A 30 -3.45 49.27 5.43
C ALA A 30 -3.32 49.78 6.88
N HIS A 31 -2.76 48.98 7.78
CA HIS A 31 -2.50 49.37 9.16
C HIS A 31 -1.47 50.49 9.26
N GLY A 32 -0.36 50.40 8.52
CA GLY A 32 0.66 51.46 8.49
C GLY A 32 0.08 52.81 8.04
N ARG A 33 -0.76 52.80 6.99
CA ARG A 33 -1.47 54.00 6.53
C ARG A 33 -2.46 54.52 7.56
N LEU A 34 -3.22 53.62 8.19
CA LEU A 34 -4.18 53.96 9.25
C LEU A 34 -3.49 54.69 10.41
N MET A 35 -2.31 54.22 10.84
CA MET A 35 -1.54 54.84 11.93
C MET A 35 -0.95 56.21 11.56
N ALA A 36 -0.78 56.50 10.27
CA ALA A 36 -0.26 57.77 9.78
C ALA A 36 -1.35 58.83 9.50
N ALA A 37 -2.61 58.40 9.40
CA ALA A 37 -3.73 59.29 9.09
C ALA A 37 -4.06 60.22 10.26
N ALA A 38 -4.31 61.49 9.96
CA ALA A 38 -4.70 62.51 10.93
C ALA A 38 -6.17 62.93 10.82
N ASP A 39 -6.77 62.73 9.64
CA ASP A 39 -8.15 63.07 9.37
C ASP A 39 -9.11 61.95 9.80
N ALA A 40 -10.22 62.32 10.43
CA ALA A 40 -11.17 61.35 10.97
C ALA A 40 -11.88 60.52 9.89
N GLN A 41 -12.12 61.09 8.70
CA GLN A 41 -12.74 60.37 7.60
C GLN A 41 -11.75 59.37 7.00
N GLU A 42 -10.50 59.77 6.79
CA GLU A 42 -9.43 58.90 6.32
C GLU A 42 -9.18 57.72 7.29
N ILE A 43 -9.14 57.99 8.60
CA ILE A 43 -9.04 56.95 9.65
C ILE A 43 -10.18 55.94 9.53
N ASN A 44 -11.42 56.41 9.36
CA ASN A 44 -12.58 55.52 9.23
C ASN A 44 -12.50 54.61 7.99
N ASP A 45 -12.10 55.16 6.85
CA ASP A 45 -12.05 54.40 5.60
C ASP A 45 -10.88 53.40 5.58
N LEU A 46 -9.71 53.78 6.11
CA LEU A 46 -8.57 52.88 6.30
C LEU A 46 -8.85 51.81 7.35
N GLY A 47 -9.56 52.15 8.43
CA GLY A 47 -9.97 51.21 9.48
C GLY A 47 -10.84 50.08 8.93
N ARG A 48 -11.85 50.42 8.11
CA ARG A 48 -12.70 49.43 7.40
C ARG A 48 -11.90 48.56 6.44
N THR A 49 -10.94 49.16 5.74
CA THR A 49 -10.07 48.45 4.79
C THR A 49 -9.19 47.44 5.52
N TYR A 50 -8.53 47.85 6.60
CA TYR A 50 -7.74 46.96 7.45
C TYR A 50 -8.60 45.82 8.02
N GLU A 51 -9.79 46.12 8.54
CA GLU A 51 -10.70 45.12 9.11
C GLU A 51 -11.10 44.05 8.07
N ARG A 52 -11.36 44.45 6.81
CA ARG A 52 -11.65 43.51 5.71
C ARG A 52 -10.49 42.57 5.43
N PHE A 53 -9.27 43.07 5.29
CA PHE A 53 -8.09 42.22 5.07
C PHE A 53 -7.80 41.32 6.28
N ALA A 54 -7.87 41.85 7.50
CA ALA A 54 -7.67 41.06 8.71
C ALA A 54 -8.74 39.95 8.87
N ARG A 55 -9.98 40.19 8.43
CA ARG A 55 -11.03 39.16 8.41
C ARG A 55 -10.75 38.09 7.35
N SER A 56 -10.33 38.50 6.14
CA SER A 56 -9.91 37.56 5.08
C SER A 56 -8.78 36.66 5.57
N LEU A 57 -7.72 37.26 6.12
CA LEU A 57 -6.57 36.53 6.68
C LEU A 57 -6.98 35.49 7.72
N ARG A 58 -7.81 35.88 8.70
CA ARG A 58 -8.29 34.94 9.75
C ARG A 58 -9.06 33.75 9.15
N ARG A 59 -9.89 33.99 8.12
CA ARG A 59 -10.62 32.92 7.43
C ARG A 59 -9.67 31.98 6.71
N THR A 60 -8.70 32.52 5.97
CA THR A 60 -7.67 31.73 5.26
C THR A 60 -6.84 30.89 6.24
N LEU A 61 -6.42 31.46 7.36
CA LEU A 61 -5.67 30.75 8.40
C LEU A 61 -6.50 29.65 9.07
N ALA A 62 -7.78 29.92 9.37
CA ALA A 62 -8.68 28.93 9.95
C ALA A 62 -8.89 27.74 9.00
N LEU A 63 -9.06 28.00 7.70
CA LEU A 63 -9.20 26.95 6.69
C LEU A 63 -7.93 26.09 6.59
N LYS A 64 -6.73 26.71 6.58
CA LYS A 64 -5.46 25.98 6.60
C LYS A 64 -5.32 25.09 7.84
N ALA A 65 -5.65 25.61 9.02
CA ALA A 65 -5.59 24.85 10.26
C ALA A 65 -6.56 23.66 10.24
N LYS A 66 -7.77 23.85 9.70
CA LYS A 66 -8.75 22.78 9.51
C LYS A 66 -8.21 21.68 8.58
N LEU A 67 -7.69 22.04 7.41
CA LEU A 67 -7.15 21.07 6.46
C LEU A 67 -5.98 20.27 7.04
N ALA A 68 -5.09 20.91 7.80
CA ALA A 68 -4.00 20.23 8.49
C ALA A 68 -4.50 19.24 9.54
N HIS A 69 -5.53 19.62 10.31
CA HIS A 69 -6.16 18.73 11.28
C HIS A 69 -6.86 17.54 10.62
N ASP A 70 -7.63 17.78 9.56
CA ASP A 70 -8.32 16.75 8.79
C ASP A 70 -7.32 15.75 8.17
N ALA A 71 -6.17 16.25 7.67
CA ALA A 71 -5.09 15.41 7.16
C ALA A 71 -4.45 14.54 8.26
N ALA A 72 -4.23 15.10 9.45
CA ALA A 72 -3.70 14.34 10.59
C ALA A 72 -4.67 13.24 11.03
N LEU A 73 -5.96 13.54 11.16
CA LEU A 73 -6.99 12.53 11.48
C LEU A 73 -7.07 11.44 10.41
N ALA A 74 -6.97 11.81 9.13
CA ALA A 74 -6.95 10.83 8.05
C ALA A 74 -5.71 9.93 8.09
N ALA A 75 -4.53 10.48 8.45
CA ALA A 75 -3.32 9.71 8.65
C ALA A 75 -3.44 8.74 9.85
N GLU A 76 -3.99 9.20 10.97
CA GLU A 76 -4.24 8.36 12.15
C GLU A 76 -5.19 7.20 11.84
N ARG A 77 -6.29 7.45 11.11
CA ARG A 77 -7.23 6.41 10.69
C ARG A 77 -6.56 5.37 9.79
N ARG A 78 -5.75 5.80 8.82
CA ARG A 78 -5.00 4.88 7.95
C ARG A 78 -3.99 4.06 8.75
N ALA A 79 -3.27 4.69 9.67
CA ALA A 79 -2.32 4.00 10.53
C ALA A 79 -3.00 2.99 11.46
N ARG A 80 -4.22 3.28 11.92
CA ARG A 80 -5.02 2.33 12.70
C ARG A 80 -5.48 1.15 11.85
N ALA A 81 -6.06 1.40 10.67
CA ALA A 81 -6.49 0.34 9.77
C ALA A 81 -5.32 -0.59 9.40
N ALA A 82 -4.15 -0.03 9.08
CA ALA A 82 -2.97 -0.83 8.78
C ALA A 82 -2.44 -1.67 9.96
N ARG A 83 -2.75 -1.29 11.21
CA ARG A 83 -2.43 -2.13 12.37
C ARG A 83 -3.46 -3.25 12.55
N GLU A 84 -4.74 -2.94 12.37
CA GLU A 84 -5.81 -3.93 12.41
C GLU A 84 -5.60 -5.00 11.32
N ASP A 85 -5.24 -4.60 10.09
CA ASP A 85 -4.87 -5.54 9.01
C ASP A 85 -3.66 -6.43 9.37
N PHE A 86 -2.67 -5.88 10.10
CA PHE A 86 -1.48 -6.65 10.51
C PHE A 86 -1.78 -7.61 11.68
N ASP A 87 -2.66 -7.22 12.60
CA ASP A 87 -3.07 -8.07 13.71
C ASP A 87 -3.93 -9.26 13.24
N ASP A 88 -4.68 -9.12 12.13
CA ASP A 88 -5.37 -10.23 11.45
C ASP A 88 -4.39 -11.18 10.71
N GLU A 89 -3.17 -10.73 10.38
CA GLU A 89 -2.14 -11.50 9.67
C GLU A 89 -1.08 -12.12 10.61
N ALA A 90 -1.22 -11.93 11.93
CA ALA A 90 -0.45 -12.68 12.90
C ALA A 90 -0.89 -14.16 12.85
N ASP A 91 0.05 -15.08 12.56
CA ASP A 91 -0.19 -16.53 12.42
C ASP A 91 -1.21 -17.05 13.43
N ASP A 92 -2.48 -17.18 13.01
CA ASP A 92 -3.53 -17.77 13.84
C ASP A 92 -3.07 -19.21 14.14
N PRO A 93 -2.92 -19.61 15.42
CA PRO A 93 -2.55 -20.98 15.75
C PRO A 93 -3.54 -22.01 15.15
N THR A 94 -4.76 -21.60 14.81
CA THR A 94 -5.74 -22.36 14.04
C THR A 94 -5.29 -22.60 12.61
N ASP A 95 -4.81 -21.58 11.90
CA ASP A 95 -4.34 -21.69 10.51
C ASP A 95 -3.10 -22.58 10.41
N ALA A 96 -2.14 -22.41 11.33
CA ALA A 96 -0.98 -23.28 11.42
C ALA A 96 -1.41 -24.75 11.64
N ARG A 97 -2.40 -24.98 12.52
CA ARG A 97 -2.94 -26.32 12.78
C ARG A 97 -3.69 -26.90 11.58
N VAL A 98 -4.47 -26.10 10.85
CA VAL A 98 -5.14 -26.51 9.61
C VAL A 98 -4.10 -26.98 8.58
N GLY A 99 -3.02 -26.23 8.41
CA GLY A 99 -1.91 -26.60 7.52
C GLY A 99 -1.25 -27.93 7.90
N GLU A 100 -0.99 -28.16 9.19
CA GLU A 100 -0.45 -29.44 9.68
C GLU A 100 -1.36 -30.64 9.37
N LEU A 101 -2.68 -30.47 9.54
CA LEU A 101 -3.66 -31.51 9.26
C LEU A 101 -3.81 -31.77 7.75
N GLN A 102 -3.79 -30.72 6.93
CA GLN A 102 -3.81 -30.84 5.47
C GLN A 102 -2.56 -31.56 4.94
N ASP A 103 -1.36 -31.24 5.44
CA ASP A 103 -0.12 -31.95 5.08
C ASP A 103 -0.19 -33.43 5.49
N ALA A 104 -0.62 -33.72 6.71
CA ALA A 104 -0.75 -35.10 7.20
C ALA A 104 -1.74 -35.92 6.36
N VAL A 105 -2.92 -35.38 6.06
CA VAL A 105 -3.92 -36.04 5.21
C VAL A 105 -3.43 -36.16 3.77
N GLY A 106 -2.70 -35.17 3.25
CA GLY A 106 -2.07 -35.22 1.93
C GLY A 106 -1.09 -36.40 1.80
N ARG A 107 -0.19 -36.58 2.78
CA ARG A 107 0.73 -37.73 2.85
C ARG A 107 -0.01 -39.07 2.86
N ILE A 108 -1.05 -39.17 3.69
CA ILE A 108 -1.85 -40.40 3.82
C ILE A 108 -2.60 -40.71 2.52
N THR A 109 -3.18 -39.69 1.90
CA THR A 109 -3.95 -39.82 0.66
C THR A 109 -3.06 -40.27 -0.50
N HIS A 110 -1.86 -39.68 -0.60
CA HIS A 110 -0.84 -40.11 -1.56
C HIS A 110 -0.38 -41.55 -1.31
N ALA A 111 -0.05 -41.91 -0.06
CA ALA A 111 0.33 -43.28 0.31
C ALA A 111 -0.79 -44.30 0.11
N HIS A 112 -2.04 -43.86 0.18
CA HIS A 112 -3.23 -44.68 -0.12
C HIS A 112 -3.42 -44.91 -1.63
N GLY A 113 -2.65 -44.23 -2.49
CA GLY A 113 -2.72 -44.33 -3.94
C GLY A 113 -3.76 -43.42 -4.59
N VAL A 114 -4.28 -42.44 -3.85
CA VAL A 114 -5.17 -41.40 -4.38
C VAL A 114 -4.30 -40.18 -4.68
N THR A 115 -3.84 -40.07 -5.93
CA THR A 115 -2.84 -39.06 -6.32
C THR A 115 -3.39 -37.99 -7.24
N ASP A 116 -4.50 -38.24 -7.94
CA ASP A 116 -5.14 -37.28 -8.84
C ASP A 116 -6.63 -37.57 -9.09
N GLY A 117 -7.29 -36.62 -9.76
CA GLY A 117 -8.62 -36.79 -10.33
C GLY A 117 -9.79 -36.56 -9.36
N PRO A 118 -11.03 -36.86 -9.81
CA PRO A 118 -12.24 -36.47 -9.08
C PRO A 118 -12.40 -37.09 -7.69
N ALA A 119 -11.69 -38.18 -7.41
CA ALA A 119 -11.70 -38.80 -6.08
C ALA A 119 -10.88 -38.00 -5.08
N LEU A 120 -9.75 -37.44 -5.51
CA LEU A 120 -8.91 -36.55 -4.70
C LEU A 120 -9.62 -35.21 -4.45
N GLU A 121 -10.22 -34.63 -5.48
CA GLU A 121 -10.98 -33.37 -5.36
C GLU A 121 -12.11 -33.49 -4.32
N ARG A 122 -12.93 -34.54 -4.41
CA ARG A 122 -13.99 -34.80 -3.42
C ARG A 122 -13.46 -35.05 -2.01
N LEU A 123 -12.26 -35.61 -1.87
CA LEU A 123 -11.62 -35.81 -0.58
C LEU A 123 -11.16 -34.48 0.00
N HIS A 124 -10.57 -33.60 -0.80
CA HIS A 124 -10.17 -32.25 -0.38
C HIS A 124 -11.38 -31.39 0.00
N GLU A 125 -12.43 -31.37 -0.82
CA GLU A 125 -13.67 -30.63 -0.49
C GLU A 125 -14.26 -31.10 0.85
N ARG A 126 -14.22 -32.41 1.09
CA ARG A 126 -14.70 -32.98 2.35
C ARG A 126 -13.76 -32.66 3.52
N LEU A 127 -12.44 -32.71 3.30
CA LEU A 127 -11.45 -32.31 4.29
C LEU A 127 -11.65 -30.85 4.71
N ASP A 128 -11.78 -29.94 3.76
CA ASP A 128 -11.98 -28.51 4.02
C ASP A 128 -13.27 -28.27 4.80
N THR A 129 -14.36 -28.98 4.48
CA THR A 129 -15.62 -28.90 5.23
C THR A 129 -15.43 -29.34 6.69
N GLU A 130 -14.75 -30.46 6.92
CA GLU A 130 -14.53 -31.01 8.27
C GLU A 130 -13.56 -30.13 9.08
N LEU A 131 -12.56 -29.55 8.44
CA LEU A 131 -11.63 -28.62 9.07
C LEU A 131 -12.30 -27.30 9.42
N TRP A 132 -13.17 -26.77 8.55
CA TRP A 132 -13.93 -25.54 8.83
C TRP A 132 -14.84 -25.71 10.05
N ASP A 133 -15.64 -26.80 10.09
CA ASP A 133 -16.52 -27.10 11.23
C ASP A 133 -15.73 -27.33 12.54
N TRP A 134 -14.51 -27.85 12.46
CA TRP A 134 -13.69 -28.14 13.63
C TRP A 134 -12.89 -26.94 14.12
N ALA A 135 -12.37 -26.12 13.20
CA ALA A 135 -11.58 -24.92 13.51
C ALA A 135 -12.37 -23.91 14.37
N GLU A 136 -13.71 -23.92 14.31
CA GLU A 136 -14.57 -23.08 15.17
C GLU A 136 -14.53 -23.47 16.66
N ARG A 137 -13.88 -24.57 17.05
CA ARG A 137 -13.84 -25.04 18.45
C ARG A 137 -12.62 -24.48 19.18
N ASP A 138 -12.85 -23.94 20.38
CA ASP A 138 -11.81 -23.35 21.23
C ASP A 138 -10.60 -24.27 21.54
N ASP A 139 -10.78 -25.59 21.45
CA ASP A 139 -9.74 -26.59 21.73
C ASP A 139 -8.99 -27.08 20.49
N PHE A 140 -9.37 -26.63 19.28
CA PHE A 140 -8.85 -27.14 18.01
C PHE A 140 -7.33 -27.02 17.88
N ALA A 141 -6.78 -25.82 18.08
CA ALA A 141 -5.36 -25.58 17.91
C ALA A 141 -4.49 -26.28 18.97
N GLY A 142 -5.04 -26.49 20.18
CA GLY A 142 -4.34 -27.07 21.33
C GLY A 142 -4.44 -28.59 21.46
N ALA A 143 -5.26 -29.26 20.65
CA ALA A 143 -5.44 -30.71 20.72
C ALA A 143 -4.21 -31.48 20.19
N ASP A 144 -4.13 -32.77 20.57
CA ASP A 144 -3.05 -33.66 20.12
C ASP A 144 -3.16 -33.97 18.62
N LEU A 145 -2.14 -33.58 17.84
CA LEU A 145 -2.14 -33.70 16.38
C LEU A 145 -2.39 -35.13 15.92
N ASP A 146 -1.78 -36.13 16.56
CA ASP A 146 -1.92 -37.54 16.15
C ASP A 146 -3.33 -38.07 16.38
N ALA A 147 -3.94 -37.70 17.50
CA ALA A 147 -5.35 -37.99 17.75
C ALA A 147 -6.23 -37.32 16.71
N GLN A 148 -5.92 -36.07 16.31
CA GLN A 148 -6.69 -35.34 15.31
C GLN A 148 -6.59 -35.99 13.93
N VAL A 149 -5.37 -36.32 13.48
CA VAL A 149 -5.13 -37.00 12.20
C VAL A 149 -5.87 -38.34 12.14
N ARG A 150 -5.80 -39.16 13.19
CA ARG A 150 -6.51 -40.46 13.26
C ARG A 150 -8.02 -40.30 13.22
N TRP A 151 -8.56 -39.34 13.97
CA TRP A 151 -9.99 -39.06 13.98
C TRP A 151 -10.48 -38.60 12.59
N LEU A 152 -9.75 -37.67 11.98
CA LEU A 152 -10.08 -37.09 10.68
C LEU A 152 -10.00 -38.15 9.56
N CYS A 153 -8.96 -38.99 9.58
CA CYS A 153 -8.85 -40.12 8.66
C CYS A 153 -10.00 -41.11 8.79
N GLY A 154 -10.45 -41.38 10.02
CA GLY A 154 -11.64 -42.20 10.28
C GLY A 154 -12.91 -41.63 9.66
N ARG A 155 -13.09 -40.30 9.68
CA ARG A 155 -14.22 -39.62 9.02
C ARG A 155 -14.14 -39.64 7.51
N LEU A 156 -12.93 -39.44 6.96
CA LEU A 156 -12.68 -39.43 5.53
C LEU A 156 -12.67 -40.84 4.91
N GLY A 157 -12.65 -41.89 5.73
CA GLY A 157 -12.59 -43.28 5.27
C GLY A 157 -11.20 -43.71 4.82
N LEU A 158 -10.15 -43.02 5.29
CA LEU A 158 -8.76 -43.35 5.02
C LEU A 158 -8.27 -44.49 5.95
N PRO A 159 -7.29 -45.30 5.51
CA PRO A 159 -6.81 -46.43 6.31
C PRO A 159 -6.21 -46.01 7.65
N ALA A 160 -6.69 -46.62 8.74
CA ALA A 160 -6.21 -46.32 10.10
C ALA A 160 -4.70 -46.61 10.28
N GLU A 161 -4.17 -47.60 9.56
CA GLU A 161 -2.74 -47.95 9.65
C GLU A 161 -1.84 -46.86 9.05
N LEU A 162 -2.27 -46.25 7.94
CA LEU A 162 -1.55 -45.11 7.36
C LEU A 162 -1.67 -43.88 8.27
N ALA A 163 -2.82 -43.67 8.89
CA ALA A 163 -3.01 -42.60 9.87
C ALA A 163 -2.19 -42.80 11.15
N ALA A 164 -1.86 -44.03 11.54
CA ALA A 164 -0.98 -44.29 12.68
C ALA A 164 0.50 -44.06 12.35
N ALA A 165 0.90 -44.32 11.10
CA ALA A 165 2.28 -44.18 10.62
C ALA A 165 2.54 -42.88 9.85
N TRP A 166 1.63 -41.90 9.90
CA TRP A 166 1.60 -40.75 8.99
C TRP A 166 2.88 -39.92 8.98
N ARG A 167 3.57 -39.81 10.13
CA ARG A 167 4.84 -39.08 10.25
C ARG A 167 5.97 -39.71 9.47
N ASP A 168 5.92 -41.03 9.30
CA ASP A 168 6.94 -41.80 8.57
C ASP A 168 6.61 -41.89 7.08
N LEU A 169 5.45 -41.37 6.64
CA LEU A 169 5.06 -41.35 5.24
C LEU A 169 5.83 -40.26 4.47
N PRO A 170 6.22 -40.55 3.21
CA PRO A 170 6.90 -39.58 2.36
C PRO A 170 5.96 -38.40 2.05
N GLN A 171 6.56 -37.23 1.89
CA GLN A 171 5.81 -36.05 1.46
C GLN A 171 5.51 -36.15 -0.04
N PRO A 172 4.26 -35.89 -0.49
CA PRO A 172 3.86 -36.06 -1.89
C PRO A 172 4.67 -35.21 -2.88
N ASP A 173 5.12 -34.02 -2.44
CA ASP A 173 5.85 -33.02 -3.25
C ASP A 173 7.36 -32.98 -2.92
N ALA A 174 8.04 -34.12 -2.94
CA ALA A 174 9.51 -34.13 -3.05
C ALA A 174 10.00 -33.88 -4.49
N ALA A 175 9.09 -33.79 -5.47
CA ALA A 175 9.42 -33.42 -6.84
C ALA A 175 9.36 -31.89 -6.99
N PRO A 176 10.40 -31.24 -7.53
CA PRO A 176 10.33 -29.83 -7.84
C PRO A 176 9.16 -29.58 -8.81
N PRO A 177 8.39 -28.49 -8.64
CA PRO A 177 7.27 -28.22 -9.53
C PRO A 177 7.78 -28.10 -10.98
N PRO A 178 7.00 -28.49 -12.00
CA PRO A 178 7.45 -28.55 -13.40
C PRO A 178 7.85 -27.20 -13.99
N TRP A 179 7.59 -26.09 -13.30
CA TRP A 179 8.04 -24.75 -13.68
C TRP A 179 9.39 -24.35 -13.03
N ALA A 180 9.96 -25.19 -12.15
CA ALA A 180 11.26 -24.96 -11.52
C ALA A 180 12.45 -25.34 -12.42
N ASP A 181 12.22 -26.06 -13.53
CA ASP A 181 13.27 -26.41 -14.50
C ASP A 181 13.75 -25.20 -15.34
N ASP A 182 13.06 -24.06 -15.26
CA ASP A 182 13.38 -22.84 -16.03
C ASP A 182 14.07 -21.74 -15.22
N ALA A 183 14.47 -21.99 -13.96
CA ALA A 183 15.34 -21.04 -13.27
C ALA A 183 16.71 -21.02 -13.98
N PRO A 184 17.10 -19.92 -14.67
CA PRO A 184 18.42 -19.88 -15.29
C PRO A 184 19.45 -20.03 -14.18
N ALA A 185 20.33 -21.03 -14.32
CA ALA A 185 21.46 -21.18 -13.43
C ALA A 185 22.16 -19.82 -13.29
N PRO A 186 22.54 -19.39 -12.06
CA PRO A 186 23.25 -18.12 -11.90
C PRO A 186 24.49 -18.18 -12.78
N ALA A 187 24.54 -17.29 -13.78
CA ALA A 187 25.64 -17.22 -14.71
C ALA A 187 26.94 -17.05 -13.91
N ASP A 188 27.89 -17.97 -14.12
CA ASP A 188 29.23 -17.85 -13.59
C ASP A 188 29.88 -16.62 -14.24
N ASP A 189 29.86 -15.50 -13.52
CA ASP A 189 30.27 -14.17 -13.97
C ASP A 189 31.81 -14.03 -13.96
N ARG A 190 32.49 -15.06 -14.49
CA ARG A 190 33.96 -15.15 -14.56
C ARG A 190 34.48 -15.42 -15.96
N ASP A 191 33.82 -14.92 -17.01
CA ASP A 191 34.52 -14.71 -18.29
C ASP A 191 33.74 -13.79 -19.23
N THR A 192 33.61 -12.51 -18.87
CA THR A 192 33.23 -11.50 -19.87
C THR A 192 34.10 -10.26 -19.70
N ALA A 193 35.21 -10.21 -20.44
CA ALA A 193 35.97 -8.99 -20.64
C ALA A 193 35.07 -7.93 -21.31
N PRO A 194 35.03 -6.67 -20.84
CA PRO A 194 34.16 -5.66 -21.41
C PRO A 194 34.62 -5.28 -22.82
N ALA A 195 33.78 -5.57 -23.81
CA ALA A 195 33.91 -5.04 -25.15
C ALA A 195 33.74 -3.51 -25.12
N ALA A 196 34.69 -2.80 -25.75
CA ALA A 196 34.71 -1.35 -25.81
C ALA A 196 33.44 -0.80 -26.51
N PRO A 197 32.86 0.32 -26.04
CA PRO A 197 31.69 0.92 -26.65
C PRO A 197 32.03 1.52 -28.04
N PRO A 198 31.13 1.42 -29.04
CA PRO A 198 31.31 2.06 -30.33
C PRO A 198 31.25 3.59 -30.21
N ALA A 199 32.15 4.27 -30.91
CA ALA A 199 32.26 5.72 -30.95
C ALA A 199 31.01 6.39 -31.54
N LEU A 200 30.49 7.41 -30.85
CA LEU A 200 29.41 8.27 -31.31
C LEU A 200 29.83 9.10 -32.54
N PRO A 201 28.97 9.26 -33.56
CA PRO A 201 29.24 10.18 -34.66
C PRO A 201 29.12 11.64 -34.23
N ALA A 202 29.96 12.49 -34.83
CA ALA A 202 30.13 13.91 -34.53
C ALA A 202 28.86 14.76 -34.79
N PRO A 203 28.64 15.85 -34.02
CA PRO A 203 27.48 16.71 -34.17
C PRO A 203 27.54 17.55 -35.45
N THR A 204 26.53 17.39 -36.31
CA THR A 204 26.28 18.30 -37.43
C THR A 204 25.75 19.65 -36.94
N ALA A 205 26.25 20.70 -37.58
CA ALA A 205 26.03 22.10 -37.23
C ALA A 205 24.54 22.50 -37.19
N ARG A 206 24.17 23.28 -36.16
CA ARG A 206 22.90 24.01 -36.07
C ARG A 206 22.85 25.08 -37.17
N PRO A 207 21.77 25.20 -37.94
CA PRO A 207 21.50 26.44 -38.66
C PRO A 207 20.99 27.50 -37.68
N GLU A 208 21.65 28.65 -37.72
CA GLU A 208 21.22 29.91 -37.16
C GLU A 208 19.89 30.35 -37.78
N GLY A 209 19.04 30.99 -36.98
CA GLY A 209 17.99 31.88 -37.49
C GLY A 209 16.56 31.41 -37.26
N SER A 210 16.00 31.72 -36.10
CA SER A 210 14.68 32.36 -36.09
C SER A 210 14.49 33.22 -34.85
N ARG A 211 14.20 34.47 -35.15
CA ARG A 211 14.06 35.64 -34.30
C ARG A 211 12.56 35.90 -34.18
N TRP A 212 12.09 36.12 -32.95
CA TRP A 212 10.89 36.88 -32.55
C TRP A 212 9.51 36.47 -33.08
N HIS A 213 8.58 36.11 -32.18
CA HIS A 213 7.48 36.97 -31.70
C HIS A 213 6.36 36.16 -31.02
N ASP A 214 6.03 36.53 -29.78
CA ASP A 214 4.71 36.39 -29.15
C ASP A 214 3.71 37.35 -29.86
N PRO A 215 2.36 37.16 -29.86
CA PRO A 215 1.58 37.02 -28.61
C PRO A 215 0.32 36.10 -28.63
N LEU A 216 -0.13 35.79 -27.41
CA LEU A 216 -1.44 35.22 -27.02
C LEU A 216 -2.66 35.92 -27.67
N PRO A 217 -3.76 35.19 -27.96
CA PRO A 217 -5.09 35.78 -28.07
C PRO A 217 -5.91 35.60 -26.78
N SER A 218 -6.28 36.74 -26.22
CA SER A 218 -7.36 36.97 -25.27
C SER A 218 -8.74 36.57 -25.84
N HIS A 219 -9.49 35.72 -25.14
CA HIS A 219 -10.96 35.78 -25.13
C HIS A 219 -11.49 35.19 -23.81
N TRP A 220 -11.88 36.09 -22.90
CA TRP A 220 -12.88 35.78 -21.88
C TRP A 220 -14.20 36.30 -22.43
N ASP A 221 -15.03 35.39 -22.91
CA ASP A 221 -16.45 35.65 -23.17
C ASP A 221 -17.22 35.44 -21.86
N THR A 222 -17.77 36.52 -21.33
CA THR A 222 -18.80 36.52 -20.29
C THR A 222 -20.15 36.22 -20.94
N GLY A 223 -20.77 35.12 -20.52
CA GLY A 223 -22.22 34.91 -20.52
C GLY A 223 -22.74 34.96 -19.09
#